data_AF-A0A0V1PRJ8-F1
#
_entry.id   AF-A0A0V1PRJ8-F1
#
_cell.length_a   1.000
_cell.length_b   1.000
_cell.length_c   1.000
_cell.angle_alpha   90.00
_cell.angle_beta   90.00
_cell.angle_gamma   90.00
#
_symmetry.space_group_name_H-M   'P 1'
#
loop_
_entity.id
_entity.type
_entity.pdbx_description
1 polymer ?
#
loop_
_entity_poly.entity_id
_entity_poly.type
_entity_poly.pdbx_seq_one_letter_code
_entity_poly.pdbx_strand_id
1 'polypeptide(L)'
;MGATRLDIVKEILSGKDISIQEEKESIEDSAKIQTTYIRRLQNDINLTTTFINQANASIEMLVSKTETTPSEDPITLKKNIIALCDTYGRLPFLSDKSDVIGIASASSVIDGIVQQQTEASLYLNKLNETNSQEIKSKQSLLEDYNRLLKLIDQKLVTGQGRLKEMDQKSDNIELDPISKPQSIRALNNKLKEARQLQDSLLTYLKRIVIKYLAVSDWEVQHVMTEEKLQENVNACIELIDKLMTSSIYSIENDSETAWVEVDPSEIESKLINHLLMNDVIISRDDSTKEKLFLMLRNFGSEF
;
A
#
# COMPACT_ATOMS: atom_id res chain seq x y z
N MET A 1 -2.08 57.96 -57.03
CA MET A 1 -2.63 56.62 -57.32
C MET A 1 -2.39 55.79 -56.08
N GLY A 2 -3.46 55.31 -55.44
CA GLY A 2 -3.42 54.81 -54.07
C GLY A 2 -2.79 53.43 -53.95
N ALA A 3 -1.79 53.32 -53.07
CA ALA A 3 -1.34 52.03 -52.57
C ALA A 3 -2.48 51.43 -51.72
N THR A 4 -2.98 50.28 -52.15
CA THR A 4 -4.00 49.51 -51.44
C THR A 4 -3.45 49.00 -50.11
N ARG A 5 -4.29 48.89 -49.07
CA ARG A 5 -3.90 48.41 -47.72
C ARG A 5 -3.15 47.06 -47.70
N LEU A 6 -3.22 46.28 -48.78
CA LEU A 6 -2.47 45.06 -49.00
C LEU A 6 -0.96 45.28 -49.24
N ASP A 7 -0.56 46.42 -49.80
CA ASP A 7 0.85 46.76 -50.03
C ASP A 7 1.56 47.10 -48.71
N ILE A 8 0.86 47.75 -47.79
CA ILE A 8 1.38 48.07 -46.44
C ILE A 8 1.66 46.79 -45.65
N VAL A 9 0.79 45.77 -45.75
CA VAL A 9 1.00 44.48 -45.07
C VAL A 9 2.16 43.69 -45.69
N LYS A 10 2.36 43.78 -47.01
CA LYS A 10 3.53 43.20 -47.69
C LYS A 10 4.83 43.89 -47.27
N GLU A 11 4.80 45.20 -47.07
CA GLU A 11 5.97 45.98 -46.70
C GLU A 11 6.42 45.68 -45.26
N ILE A 12 5.47 45.56 -44.32
CA ILE A 12 5.72 45.13 -42.93
C ILE A 12 6.30 43.70 -42.86
N LEU A 13 5.81 42.77 -43.68
CA LEU A 13 6.34 41.41 -43.76
C LEU A 13 7.72 41.32 -44.44
N SER A 14 8.11 42.36 -45.20
CA SER A 14 9.38 42.40 -45.94
C SER A 14 10.57 42.94 -45.14
N GLY A 15 10.35 43.34 -43.88
CA GLY A 15 11.43 43.75 -42.96
C GLY A 15 12.16 45.03 -43.39
N LYS A 16 11.49 45.91 -44.13
CA LYS A 16 12.03 47.22 -44.50
C LYS A 16 11.64 48.21 -43.40
N ASP A 17 12.64 48.73 -42.69
CA ASP A 17 12.47 49.68 -41.59
C ASP A 17 11.56 50.85 -42.00
N ILE A 18 10.41 50.94 -41.32
CA ILE A 18 9.49 52.07 -41.41
C ILE A 18 10.20 53.28 -40.82
N SER A 19 10.18 54.39 -41.56
CA SER A 19 10.87 55.62 -41.20
C SER A 19 10.45 56.12 -39.81
N ILE A 20 11.41 56.20 -38.88
CA ILE A 20 11.27 56.60 -37.46
C ILE A 20 10.58 57.97 -37.27
N GLN A 21 10.48 58.79 -38.33
CA GLN A 21 9.77 60.07 -38.29
C GLN A 21 8.24 59.92 -38.37
N GLU A 22 7.71 58.95 -39.12
CA GLU A 22 6.26 58.69 -39.20
C GLU A 22 5.74 58.00 -37.93
N GLU A 23 6.56 57.17 -37.28
CA GLU A 23 6.21 56.56 -36.00
C GLU A 23 6.05 57.62 -34.90
N LYS A 24 6.91 58.64 -34.83
CA LYS A 24 6.83 59.69 -33.78
C LYS A 24 5.58 60.57 -33.90
N GLU A 25 5.21 61.01 -35.10
CA GLU A 25 3.96 61.77 -35.31
C GLU A 25 2.73 60.90 -35.02
N SER A 26 2.75 59.62 -35.42
CA SER A 26 1.64 58.68 -35.15
C SER A 26 1.44 58.37 -33.65
N ILE A 27 2.53 58.32 -32.87
CA ILE A 27 2.51 58.07 -31.42
C ILE A 27 2.01 59.32 -30.68
N GLU A 28 2.42 60.52 -31.08
CA GLU A 28 1.93 61.77 -30.48
C GLU A 28 0.44 62.00 -30.74
N ASP A 29 -0.02 61.73 -31.97
CA ASP A 29 -1.44 61.81 -32.31
C ASP A 29 -2.26 60.75 -31.57
N SER A 30 -1.75 59.53 -31.42
CA SER A 30 -2.38 58.47 -30.63
C SER A 30 -2.53 58.86 -29.16
N ALA A 31 -1.48 59.41 -28.55
CA ALA A 31 -1.52 59.88 -27.16
C ALA A 31 -2.54 61.01 -26.94
N LYS A 32 -2.66 61.92 -27.91
CA LYS A 32 -3.65 63.02 -27.88
C LYS A 32 -5.09 62.52 -28.04
N ILE A 33 -5.30 61.49 -28.86
CA ILE A 33 -6.60 60.82 -29.02
C ILE A 33 -6.99 60.10 -27.73
N GLN A 34 -6.07 59.35 -27.11
CA GLN A 34 -6.30 58.63 -25.86
C GLN A 34 -6.62 59.57 -24.69
N THR A 35 -5.86 60.65 -24.53
CA THR A 35 -6.13 61.65 -23.47
C THR A 35 -7.49 62.33 -23.67
N THR A 36 -7.88 62.61 -24.91
CA THR A 36 -9.21 63.14 -25.24
C THR A 36 -10.32 62.15 -24.92
N TYR A 37 -10.13 60.87 -25.24
CA TYR A 37 -11.06 59.79 -24.91
C TYR A 37 -11.23 59.63 -23.39
N ILE A 38 -10.12 59.58 -22.63
CA ILE A 38 -10.14 59.49 -21.16
C ILE A 38 -10.91 60.66 -20.56
N ARG A 39 -10.69 61.89 -21.05
CA ARG A 39 -11.41 63.07 -20.57
C ARG A 39 -12.92 62.97 -20.84
N ARG A 40 -13.32 62.47 -22.01
CA ARG A 40 -14.75 62.22 -22.33
C ARG A 40 -15.34 61.18 -21.40
N LEU A 41 -14.65 60.05 -21.22
CA LEU A 41 -15.08 58.99 -20.30
C LEU A 41 -15.26 59.52 -18.86
N GLN A 42 -14.35 60.34 -18.37
CA GLN A 42 -14.46 60.96 -17.05
C GLN A 42 -15.68 61.90 -16.95
N ASN A 43 -15.94 62.69 -17.99
CA ASN A 43 -17.12 63.54 -18.03
C ASN A 43 -18.41 62.73 -18.04
N ASP A 44 -18.47 61.65 -18.82
CA ASP A 44 -19.64 60.77 -18.91
C ASP A 44 -19.87 60.02 -17.58
N ILE A 45 -18.80 59.57 -16.91
CA ILE A 45 -18.88 58.99 -15.56
C ILE A 45 -19.45 60.01 -14.57
N ASN A 46 -18.95 61.24 -14.58
CA ASN A 46 -19.43 62.29 -13.67
C ASN A 46 -20.90 62.62 -13.92
N LEU A 47 -21.31 62.77 -15.19
CA LEU A 47 -22.69 63.04 -15.58
C LEU A 47 -23.63 61.88 -15.21
N THR A 48 -23.21 60.64 -15.44
CA THR A 48 -23.99 59.46 -15.05
C THR A 48 -24.11 59.36 -13.53
N THR A 49 -23.04 59.69 -12.80
CA THR A 49 -23.04 59.70 -11.32
C THR A 49 -24.00 60.76 -10.78
N THR A 50 -24.08 61.95 -11.39
CA THR A 50 -25.05 62.97 -10.97
C THR A 50 -26.49 62.53 -11.25
N PHE A 51 -26.76 61.88 -12.38
CA PHE A 51 -28.07 61.30 -12.65
C PHE A 51 -28.46 60.21 -11.64
N ILE A 52 -27.53 59.33 -11.28
CA ILE A 52 -27.74 58.31 -10.24
C ILE A 52 -28.07 58.98 -8.90
N ASN A 53 -27.32 60.00 -8.50
CA ASN A 53 -27.54 60.69 -7.24
C ASN A 53 -28.90 61.43 -7.21
N GLN A 54 -29.28 62.08 -8.31
CA GLN A 54 -30.59 62.72 -8.44
C GLN A 54 -31.74 61.71 -8.43
N ALA A 55 -31.57 60.57 -9.09
CA ALA A 55 -32.54 59.48 -9.10
C ALA A 55 -32.71 58.91 -7.68
N ASN A 56 -31.62 58.62 -6.98
CA ASN A 56 -31.64 58.11 -5.60
C ASN A 56 -32.32 59.11 -4.65
N ALA A 57 -31.97 60.39 -4.71
CA ALA A 57 -32.62 61.42 -3.90
C ALA A 57 -34.13 61.53 -4.20
N SER A 58 -34.52 61.40 -5.46
CA SER A 58 -35.94 61.40 -5.86
C SER A 58 -36.68 60.15 -5.36
N ILE A 59 -36.04 58.99 -5.42
CA ILE A 59 -36.56 57.73 -4.88
C ILE A 59 -36.78 57.87 -3.37
N GLU A 60 -35.78 58.35 -2.62
CA GLU A 60 -35.89 58.58 -1.17
C GLU A 60 -37.02 59.57 -0.82
N MET A 61 -37.17 60.65 -1.59
CA MET A 61 -38.27 61.60 -1.42
C MET A 61 -39.65 60.98 -1.71
N LEU A 62 -39.74 60.03 -2.64
CA LEU A 62 -40.99 59.34 -2.94
C LEU A 62 -41.30 58.29 -1.87
N VAL A 63 -40.31 57.48 -1.48
CA VAL A 63 -40.42 56.45 -0.45
C VAL A 63 -40.89 57.07 0.86
N SER A 64 -40.23 58.13 1.33
CA SER A 64 -40.60 58.85 2.56
C SER A 64 -42.01 59.45 2.54
N LYS A 65 -42.53 59.82 1.36
CA LYS A 65 -43.93 60.26 1.21
C LYS A 65 -44.92 59.10 1.24
N THR A 66 -44.53 57.93 0.73
CA THR A 66 -45.39 56.74 0.62
C THR A 66 -45.36 55.80 1.83
N GLU A 67 -44.34 55.87 2.70
CA GLU A 67 -44.24 55.08 3.93
C GLU A 67 -45.38 55.36 4.94
N THR A 68 -46.17 56.41 4.73
CA THR A 68 -47.37 56.72 5.52
C THR A 68 -48.61 55.89 5.13
N THR A 69 -48.54 55.10 4.06
CA THR A 69 -49.65 54.23 3.60
C THR A 69 -49.31 52.74 3.79
N PRO A 70 -50.14 51.95 4.49
CA PRO A 70 -49.85 50.55 4.76
C PRO A 70 -49.81 49.72 3.46
N SER A 71 -48.74 48.93 3.31
CA SER A 71 -48.34 48.28 2.06
C SER A 71 -49.00 46.91 1.79
N GLU A 72 -49.85 46.39 2.67
CA GLU A 72 -50.34 45.00 2.62
C GLU A 72 -51.71 44.80 1.93
N ASP A 73 -52.25 45.83 1.26
CA ASP A 73 -53.53 45.69 0.58
C ASP A 73 -53.41 44.90 -0.76
N PRO A 74 -54.33 43.98 -1.08
CA PRO A 74 -54.33 43.27 -2.37
C PRO A 74 -54.47 44.22 -3.58
N ILE A 75 -54.89 45.45 -3.35
CA ILE A 75 -54.99 46.53 -4.35
C ILE A 75 -53.61 47.11 -4.68
N THR A 76 -52.67 47.22 -3.73
CA THR A 76 -51.30 47.68 -4.01
C THR A 76 -50.51 46.65 -4.81
N LEU A 77 -50.70 45.35 -4.56
CA LEU A 77 -50.06 44.29 -5.34
C LEU A 77 -50.48 44.32 -6.82
N LYS A 78 -51.78 44.47 -7.11
CA LYS A 78 -52.26 44.61 -8.51
C LYS A 78 -51.71 45.86 -9.19
N LYS A 79 -51.65 46.98 -8.47
CA LYS A 79 -51.05 48.23 -8.98
C LYS A 79 -49.57 48.05 -9.30
N ASN A 80 -48.81 47.36 -8.44
CA ASN A 80 -47.40 47.08 -8.67
C ASN A 80 -47.18 46.19 -9.89
N ILE A 81 -48.01 45.16 -10.09
CA ILE A 81 -47.93 44.29 -11.28
C ILE A 81 -48.22 45.09 -12.55
N ILE A 82 -49.26 45.93 -12.56
CA ILE A 82 -49.60 46.77 -13.72
C ILE A 82 -48.47 47.77 -14.01
N ALA A 83 -47.92 48.42 -12.98
CA ALA A 83 -46.81 49.33 -13.12
C ALA A 83 -45.56 48.63 -13.67
N LEU A 84 -45.23 47.43 -13.15
CA LEU A 84 -44.11 46.63 -13.64
C LEU A 84 -44.27 46.29 -15.13
N CYS A 85 -45.46 45.83 -15.54
CA CYS A 85 -45.76 45.55 -16.94
C CYS A 85 -45.63 46.80 -17.85
N ASP A 86 -46.06 47.97 -17.39
CA ASP A 86 -45.89 49.24 -18.13
C ASP A 86 -44.41 49.66 -18.21
N THR A 87 -43.63 49.44 -17.15
CA THR A 87 -42.20 49.77 -17.13
C THR A 87 -41.37 48.89 -18.05
N TYR A 88 -41.68 47.60 -18.20
CA TYR A 88 -40.95 46.71 -19.12
C TYR A 88 -41.03 47.15 -20.60
N GLY A 89 -42.05 47.92 -20.97
CA GLY A 89 -42.21 48.47 -22.32
C GLY A 89 -41.40 49.75 -22.60
N ARG A 90 -40.73 50.33 -21.59
CA ARG A 90 -40.05 51.63 -21.71
C ARG A 90 -38.58 51.51 -21.33
N LEU A 91 -37.70 52.13 -22.11
CA LEU A 91 -36.29 52.29 -21.73
C LEU A 91 -36.14 53.54 -20.84
N PRO A 92 -35.66 53.40 -19.59
CA PRO A 92 -35.53 54.51 -18.66
C PRO A 92 -34.31 55.40 -18.93
N PHE A 93 -33.29 54.88 -19.63
CA PHE A 93 -32.10 55.63 -19.99
C PHE A 93 -31.78 55.45 -21.47
N LEU A 94 -31.50 56.58 -22.13
CA LEU A 94 -31.06 56.65 -23.51
C LEU A 94 -29.76 57.45 -23.52
N SER A 95 -28.71 56.78 -23.95
CA SER A 95 -27.38 57.36 -24.10
C SER A 95 -27.36 58.34 -25.28
N ASP A 96 -26.61 59.44 -25.14
CA ASP A 96 -26.42 60.40 -26.21
C ASP A 96 -25.43 59.86 -27.26
N LYS A 97 -25.48 60.35 -28.50
CA LYS A 97 -24.61 59.89 -29.60
C LYS A 97 -23.12 60.13 -29.33
N SER A 98 -22.79 61.05 -28.43
CA SER A 98 -21.42 61.37 -28.04
C SER A 98 -20.86 60.53 -26.89
N ASP A 99 -21.72 59.76 -26.23
CA ASP A 99 -21.37 58.95 -25.08
C ASP A 99 -20.53 57.74 -25.50
N VAL A 100 -19.52 57.42 -24.69
CA VAL A 100 -18.60 56.31 -24.92
C VAL A 100 -18.97 55.03 -24.16
N ILE A 101 -20.12 54.98 -23.49
CA ILE A 101 -20.58 53.82 -22.72
C ILE A 101 -20.56 52.51 -23.51
N GLY A 102 -21.00 52.51 -24.76
CA GLY A 102 -21.05 51.29 -25.58
C GLY A 102 -19.66 50.71 -25.86
N ILE A 103 -18.70 51.58 -26.16
CA ILE A 103 -17.29 51.19 -26.40
C ILE A 103 -16.64 50.74 -25.10
N ALA A 104 -16.85 51.48 -24.01
CA ALA A 104 -16.28 51.17 -22.70
C ALA A 104 -16.82 49.84 -22.15
N SER A 105 -18.13 49.60 -22.23
CA SER A 105 -18.75 48.35 -21.82
C SER A 105 -18.30 47.17 -22.67
N ALA A 106 -18.24 47.33 -24.00
CA ALA A 106 -17.74 46.29 -24.88
C ALA A 106 -16.27 45.97 -24.56
N SER A 107 -15.42 46.98 -24.37
CA SER A 107 -14.01 46.78 -24.00
C SER A 107 -13.89 46.03 -22.68
N SER A 108 -14.59 46.46 -21.64
CA SER A 108 -14.51 45.80 -20.32
C SER A 108 -14.97 44.35 -20.35
N VAL A 109 -16.02 44.05 -21.13
CA VAL A 109 -16.50 42.67 -21.29
C VAL A 109 -15.51 41.84 -22.09
N ILE A 110 -14.95 42.37 -23.18
CA ILE A 110 -13.95 41.70 -24.00
C ILE A 110 -12.69 41.42 -23.17
N ASP A 111 -12.19 42.41 -22.43
CA ASP A 111 -11.01 42.26 -21.58
C ASP A 111 -11.23 41.18 -20.52
N GLY A 112 -12.42 41.15 -19.89
CA GLY A 112 -12.80 40.08 -18.96
C GLY A 112 -12.83 38.70 -19.62
N ILE A 113 -13.37 38.58 -20.83
CA ILE A 113 -13.40 37.32 -21.59
C ILE A 113 -11.99 36.88 -21.98
N VAL A 114 -11.14 37.79 -22.43
CA VAL A 114 -9.74 37.51 -22.78
C VAL A 114 -8.98 37.03 -21.55
N GLN A 115 -9.15 37.70 -20.40
CA GLN A 115 -8.53 37.28 -19.16
C GLN A 115 -8.99 35.87 -18.75
N GLN A 116 -10.29 35.60 -18.76
CA GLN A 116 -10.82 34.26 -18.47
C GLN A 116 -10.29 33.21 -19.44
N GLN A 117 -10.20 33.52 -20.73
CA GLN A 117 -9.70 32.60 -21.74
C GLN A 117 -8.22 32.31 -21.56
N THR A 118 -7.41 33.31 -21.21
CA THR A 118 -5.98 33.13 -20.96
C THR A 118 -5.74 32.28 -19.71
N GLU A 119 -6.46 32.54 -18.63
CA GLU A 119 -6.42 31.73 -17.41
C GLU A 119 -6.84 30.27 -17.66
N ALA A 120 -7.95 30.07 -18.38
CA ALA A 120 -8.43 28.74 -18.76
C ALA A 120 -7.41 28.00 -19.65
N SER A 121 -6.78 28.70 -20.60
CA SER A 121 -5.77 28.12 -21.48
C SER A 121 -4.51 27.71 -20.72
N LEU A 122 -4.03 28.55 -19.78
CA LEU A 122 -2.90 28.22 -18.92
C LEU A 122 -3.20 27.01 -18.02
N TYR A 123 -4.41 26.97 -17.45
CA TYR A 123 -4.87 25.83 -16.65
C TYR A 123 -4.89 24.54 -17.47
N LEU A 124 -5.48 24.56 -18.67
CA LEU A 124 -5.56 23.41 -19.57
C LEU A 124 -4.16 22.95 -20.03
N ASN A 125 -3.25 23.87 -20.33
CA ASN A 125 -1.88 23.52 -20.70
C ASN A 125 -1.15 22.81 -19.55
N LYS A 126 -1.26 23.34 -18.33
CA LYS A 126 -0.67 22.70 -17.14
C LYS A 126 -1.24 21.30 -16.90
N LEU A 127 -2.55 21.14 -17.03
CA LEU A 127 -3.21 19.84 -16.90
C LEU A 127 -2.76 18.86 -18.00
N ASN A 128 -2.57 19.36 -19.22
CA ASN A 128 -2.10 18.54 -20.33
C ASN A 128 -0.64 18.09 -20.13
N GLU A 129 0.22 18.96 -19.59
CA GLU A 129 1.59 18.60 -19.22
C GLU A 129 1.62 17.48 -18.17
N THR A 130 0.82 17.61 -17.10
CA THR A 130 0.74 16.57 -16.06
C THR A 130 0.21 15.26 -16.62
N ASN A 131 -0.84 15.31 -17.45
CA ASN A 131 -1.41 14.11 -18.07
C ASN A 131 -0.42 13.48 -19.05
N SER A 132 0.32 14.27 -19.81
CA SER A 132 1.35 13.78 -20.73
C SER A 132 2.48 13.06 -19.99
N GLN A 133 2.89 13.56 -18.82
CA GLN A 133 3.85 12.89 -17.95
C GLN A 133 3.29 11.56 -17.42
N GLU A 134 2.03 11.54 -16.98
CA GLU A 134 1.37 10.32 -16.50
C GLU A 134 1.25 9.26 -17.60
N ILE A 135 0.88 9.67 -18.82
CA ILE A 135 0.81 8.78 -19.99
C ILE A 135 2.19 8.16 -20.27
N LYS A 136 3.26 8.96 -20.27
CA LYS A 136 4.63 8.46 -20.46
C LYS A 136 5.01 7.45 -19.38
N SER A 137 4.67 7.72 -18.11
CA SER A 137 4.91 6.80 -17.01
C SER A 137 4.17 5.47 -17.19
N LYS A 138 2.89 5.53 -17.56
CA LYS A 138 2.06 4.34 -17.84
C LYS A 138 2.56 3.54 -19.04
N GLN A 139 3.05 4.21 -20.09
CA GLN A 139 3.66 3.56 -21.25
C GLN A 139 4.94 2.81 -20.85
N SER A 140 5.83 3.44 -20.08
CA SER A 140 7.03 2.79 -19.54
C SER A 140 6.66 1.55 -18.72
N LEU A 141 5.63 1.64 -17.87
CA LEU A 141 5.18 0.51 -17.07
C LEU A 141 4.62 -0.63 -17.93
N LEU A 142 3.90 -0.33 -19.02
CA LEU A 142 3.44 -1.34 -19.98
C LEU A 142 4.61 -2.03 -20.70
N GLU A 143 5.67 -1.29 -21.04
CA GLU A 143 6.88 -1.87 -21.60
C GLU A 143 7.55 -2.84 -20.63
N ASP A 144 7.63 -2.48 -19.34
CA ASP A 144 8.15 -3.35 -18.29
C ASP A 144 7.30 -4.63 -18.11
N TYR A 145 5.97 -4.52 -18.11
CA TYR A 145 5.10 -5.68 -18.07
C TYR A 145 5.25 -6.59 -19.29
N ASN A 146 5.38 -6.01 -20.49
CA ASN A 146 5.63 -6.77 -21.71
C ASN A 146 6.99 -7.48 -21.66
N ARG A 147 8.01 -6.84 -21.07
CA ARG A 147 9.31 -7.48 -20.84
C ARG A 147 9.20 -8.63 -19.84
N LEU A 148 8.45 -8.45 -18.76
CA LEU A 148 8.21 -9.48 -17.76
C LEU A 148 7.48 -10.68 -18.37
N LEU A 149 6.44 -10.44 -19.17
CA LEU A 149 5.73 -11.50 -19.89
C LEU A 149 6.67 -12.30 -20.78
N LYS A 150 7.53 -11.64 -21.57
CA LYS A 150 8.56 -12.32 -22.38
C LYS A 150 9.51 -13.17 -21.54
N LEU A 151 9.92 -12.69 -20.36
CA LEU A 151 10.77 -13.46 -19.46
C LEU A 151 10.04 -14.67 -18.86
N ILE A 152 8.75 -14.53 -18.53
CA ILE A 152 7.91 -15.64 -18.07
C ILE A 152 7.76 -16.68 -19.18
N ASP A 153 7.45 -16.27 -20.41
CA ASP A 153 7.34 -17.18 -21.55
C ASP A 153 8.66 -17.92 -21.80
N GLN A 154 9.80 -17.22 -21.75
CA GLN A 154 11.12 -17.85 -21.86
C GLN A 154 11.38 -18.86 -20.74
N LYS A 155 11.03 -18.51 -19.50
CA LYS A 155 11.14 -19.42 -18.34
C LYS A 155 10.22 -20.63 -18.47
N LEU A 156 9.02 -20.45 -19.01
CA LEU A 156 8.07 -21.54 -19.25
C LEU A 156 8.61 -22.49 -20.31
N VAL A 157 9.11 -21.97 -21.44
CA VAL A 157 9.73 -22.79 -22.49
C VAL A 157 10.96 -23.53 -21.97
N THR A 158 11.85 -22.84 -21.25
CA THR A 158 13.05 -23.47 -20.66
C THR A 158 12.68 -24.50 -19.58
N GLY A 159 11.67 -24.19 -18.77
CA GLY A 159 11.14 -25.08 -17.74
C GLY A 159 10.52 -26.34 -18.33
N GLN A 160 9.70 -26.21 -19.38
CA GLN A 160 9.16 -27.36 -20.11
C GLN A 160 10.26 -28.18 -20.78
N GLY A 161 11.29 -27.54 -21.34
CA GLY A 161 12.47 -28.23 -21.88
C GLY A 161 13.19 -29.04 -20.80
N ARG A 162 13.46 -28.43 -19.65
CA ARG A 162 14.09 -29.09 -18.50
C ARG A 162 13.22 -30.21 -17.91
N LEU A 163 11.90 -30.05 -17.88
CA LEU A 163 10.97 -31.08 -17.44
C LEU A 163 11.05 -32.29 -18.39
N LYS A 164 11.00 -32.06 -19.71
CA LYS A 164 11.18 -33.13 -20.71
C LYS A 164 12.53 -33.82 -20.60
N GLU A 165 13.61 -33.08 -20.32
CA GLU A 165 14.93 -33.67 -20.05
C GLU A 165 14.94 -34.50 -18.77
N MET A 166 14.24 -34.07 -17.72
CA MET A 166 14.08 -34.83 -16.48
C MET A 166 13.23 -36.08 -16.69
N ASP A 167 12.15 -35.99 -17.46
CA ASP A 167 11.30 -37.13 -17.81
C ASP A 167 12.13 -38.16 -18.60
N GLN A 168 12.88 -37.73 -19.62
CA GLN A 168 13.80 -38.61 -20.35
C GLN A 168 14.88 -39.23 -19.45
N LYS A 169 15.44 -38.46 -18.49
CA LYS A 169 16.38 -39.01 -17.51
C LYS A 169 15.69 -39.99 -16.56
N SER A 170 14.44 -39.73 -16.16
CA SER A 170 13.65 -40.62 -15.32
C SER A 170 13.34 -41.92 -16.06
N ASP A 171 12.94 -41.85 -17.31
CA ASP A 171 12.71 -43.01 -18.18
C ASP A 171 14.01 -43.82 -18.37
N ASN A 172 15.15 -43.14 -18.54
CA ASN A 172 16.46 -43.80 -18.61
C ASN A 172 16.89 -44.42 -17.26
N ILE A 173 16.46 -43.86 -16.12
CA ILE A 173 16.67 -44.42 -14.78
C ILE A 173 15.71 -45.59 -14.51
N GLU A 174 14.51 -45.59 -15.08
CA GLU A 174 13.58 -46.73 -15.06
C GLU A 174 14.07 -47.89 -15.92
N LEU A 175 14.90 -47.61 -16.93
CA LEU A 175 15.58 -48.60 -17.77
C LEU A 175 16.84 -49.22 -17.13
N ASP A 176 17.24 -48.82 -15.92
CA ASP A 176 18.34 -49.47 -15.17
C ASP A 176 17.80 -50.35 -14.01
N PRO A 177 17.34 -51.59 -14.30
CA PRO A 177 16.57 -52.44 -13.38
C PRO A 177 17.37 -53.00 -12.20
N ILE A 178 18.66 -52.68 -12.06
CA ILE A 178 19.56 -53.33 -11.09
C ILE A 178 19.77 -52.48 -9.83
N SER A 179 19.71 -51.15 -9.93
CA SER A 179 20.12 -50.23 -8.85
C SER A 179 19.02 -49.96 -7.79
N LYS A 180 17.80 -49.56 -8.19
CA LYS A 180 16.71 -49.22 -7.25
C LYS A 180 16.26 -50.35 -6.32
N PRO A 181 16.00 -51.60 -6.79
CA PRO A 181 15.57 -52.67 -5.88
C PRO A 181 16.68 -53.10 -4.92
N GLN A 182 17.97 -52.93 -5.28
CA GLN A 182 19.08 -53.23 -4.39
C GLN A 182 19.24 -52.18 -3.29
N SER A 183 19.14 -50.88 -3.61
CA SER A 183 19.17 -49.82 -2.59
C SER A 183 17.98 -49.88 -1.63
N ILE A 184 16.78 -50.17 -2.15
CA ILE A 184 15.58 -50.36 -1.32
C ILE A 184 15.71 -51.62 -0.45
N ARG A 185 16.26 -52.73 -0.98
CA ARG A 185 16.55 -53.93 -0.18
C ARG A 185 17.62 -53.68 0.88
N ALA A 186 18.67 -52.93 0.55
CA ALA A 186 19.73 -52.58 1.50
C ALA A 186 19.17 -51.73 2.66
N LEU A 187 18.33 -50.74 2.34
CA LEU A 187 17.65 -49.93 3.37
C LEU A 187 16.70 -50.77 4.22
N ASN A 188 15.89 -51.64 3.61
CA ASN A 188 14.99 -52.52 4.35
C ASN A 188 15.73 -53.53 5.24
N ASN A 189 16.89 -54.04 4.79
CA ASN A 189 17.74 -54.90 5.60
C ASN A 189 18.32 -54.13 6.79
N LYS A 190 18.81 -52.90 6.58
CA LYS A 190 19.31 -52.04 7.66
C LYS A 190 18.23 -51.67 8.67
N LEU A 191 17.01 -51.41 8.21
CA LEU A 191 15.86 -51.15 9.06
C LEU A 191 15.49 -52.39 9.88
N LYS A 192 15.55 -53.58 9.28
CA LYS A 192 15.32 -54.85 9.97
C LYS A 192 16.41 -55.14 11.02
N GLU A 193 17.68 -54.90 10.69
CA GLU A 193 18.81 -55.00 11.64
C GLU A 193 18.63 -54.02 12.81
N ALA A 194 18.23 -52.77 12.54
CA ALA A 194 17.97 -51.77 13.58
C ALA A 194 16.83 -52.18 14.52
N ARG A 195 15.72 -52.72 13.98
CA ARG A 195 14.62 -53.27 14.79
C ARG A 195 15.06 -54.44 15.66
N GLN A 196 15.83 -55.38 15.09
CA GLN A 196 16.35 -56.51 15.86
C GLN A 196 17.29 -56.07 16.99
N LEU A 197 18.10 -55.04 16.74
CA LEU A 197 18.96 -54.45 17.76
C LEU A 197 18.14 -53.75 18.85
N GLN A 198 17.11 -52.99 18.47
CA GLN A 198 16.18 -52.34 19.40
C GLN A 198 15.47 -53.37 20.28
N ASP A 199 14.92 -54.45 19.71
CA ASP A 199 14.24 -55.51 20.46
C ASP A 199 15.20 -56.23 21.43
N SER A 200 16.44 -56.46 20.99
CA SER A 200 17.48 -57.04 21.84
C SER A 200 17.84 -56.11 22.99
N LEU A 201 18.02 -54.81 22.71
CA LEU A 201 18.35 -53.81 23.72
C LEU A 201 17.22 -53.64 24.74
N LEU A 202 15.97 -53.62 24.29
CA LEU A 202 14.80 -53.59 25.17
C LEU A 202 14.70 -54.84 26.06
N THR A 203 15.04 -56.02 25.51
CA THR A 203 15.10 -57.26 26.28
C THR A 203 16.20 -57.23 27.34
N TYR A 204 17.40 -56.73 26.99
CA TYR A 204 18.48 -56.56 27.95
C TYR A 204 18.14 -55.50 29.01
N LEU A 205 17.54 -54.38 28.62
CA LEU A 205 17.11 -53.34 29.52
C LEU A 205 16.08 -53.86 30.52
N LYS A 206 15.04 -54.56 30.05
CA LYS A 206 14.07 -55.27 30.90
C LYS A 206 14.77 -56.17 31.91
N ARG A 207 15.72 -56.98 31.45
CA ARG A 207 16.47 -57.89 32.32
C ARG A 207 17.34 -57.16 33.35
N ILE A 208 17.96 -56.04 32.98
CA ILE A 208 18.78 -55.22 33.88
C ILE A 208 17.89 -54.54 34.92
N VAL A 209 16.78 -53.93 34.50
CA VAL A 209 15.82 -53.28 35.42
C VAL A 209 15.22 -54.30 36.39
N ILE A 210 14.83 -55.49 35.92
CA ILE A 210 14.35 -56.57 36.79
C ILE A 210 15.42 -57.01 37.79
N LYS A 211 16.68 -57.16 37.35
CA LYS A 211 17.80 -57.49 38.26
C LYS A 211 18.06 -56.37 39.27
N TYR A 212 18.02 -55.12 38.84
CA TYR A 212 18.22 -53.95 39.67
C TYR A 212 17.13 -53.86 40.74
N LEU A 213 15.86 -54.00 40.35
CA LEU A 213 14.74 -54.02 41.29
C LEU A 213 14.83 -55.21 42.24
N ALA A 214 15.22 -56.40 41.77
CA ALA A 214 15.42 -57.56 42.64
C ALA A 214 16.55 -57.36 43.67
N VAL A 215 17.64 -56.67 43.30
CA VAL A 215 18.73 -56.32 44.22
C VAL A 215 18.28 -55.22 45.20
N SER A 216 17.58 -54.20 44.72
CA SER A 216 17.06 -53.10 45.55
C SER A 216 15.98 -53.57 46.53
N ASP A 217 15.09 -54.48 46.11
CA ASP A 217 14.07 -55.09 46.96
C ASP A 217 14.68 -56.00 48.03
N TRP A 218 15.79 -56.69 47.71
CA TRP A 218 16.55 -57.49 48.67
C TRP A 218 17.15 -56.62 49.79
N GLU A 219 17.62 -55.40 49.46
CA GLU A 219 18.13 -54.43 50.43
C GLU A 219 17.03 -53.83 51.32
N VAL A 220 15.79 -53.75 50.82
CA VAL A 220 14.66 -53.10 51.52
C VAL A 220 13.76 -54.09 52.29
N GLN A 221 14.00 -55.40 52.18
CA GLN A 221 13.20 -56.48 52.82
C GLN A 221 11.68 -56.39 52.54
N HIS A 222 11.28 -55.82 51.40
CA HIS A 222 9.88 -55.72 51.01
C HIS A 222 9.57 -56.75 49.92
N VAL A 223 8.64 -57.66 50.18
CA VAL A 223 8.22 -58.66 49.18
C VAL A 223 7.22 -58.01 48.23
N MET A 224 7.69 -57.54 47.08
CA MET A 224 6.85 -57.04 45.98
C MET A 224 6.03 -58.18 45.36
N THR A 225 4.75 -57.94 45.06
CA THR A 225 3.91 -58.86 44.28
C THR A 225 4.27 -58.81 42.79
N GLU A 226 4.07 -59.91 42.06
CA GLU A 226 4.43 -60.03 40.64
C GLU A 226 3.82 -58.93 39.76
N GLU A 227 2.55 -58.57 40.01
CA GLU A 227 1.85 -57.49 39.31
C GLU A 227 2.50 -56.12 39.54
N LYS A 228 2.89 -55.81 40.79
CA LYS A 228 3.56 -54.54 41.12
C LYS A 228 4.99 -54.48 40.56
N LEU A 229 5.69 -55.60 40.53
CA LEU A 229 7.01 -55.69 39.89
C LEU A 229 6.89 -55.38 38.39
N GLN A 230 5.89 -55.93 37.72
CA GLN A 230 5.67 -55.68 36.29
C GLN A 230 5.29 -54.22 36.00
N GLU A 231 4.44 -53.62 36.84
CA GLU A 231 4.13 -52.17 36.77
C GLU A 231 5.38 -51.30 36.96
N ASN A 232 6.20 -51.60 37.96
CA ASN A 232 7.42 -50.86 38.26
C ASN A 232 8.48 -51.01 37.16
N VAL A 233 8.61 -52.20 36.57
CA VAL A 233 9.50 -52.45 35.43
C VAL A 233 9.05 -51.64 34.22
N ASN A 234 7.75 -51.61 33.92
CA ASN A 234 7.21 -50.82 32.81
C ASN A 234 7.41 -49.31 33.05
N ALA A 235 7.17 -48.81 34.27
CA ALA A 235 7.39 -47.41 34.63
C ALA A 235 8.87 -47.01 34.46
N CYS A 236 9.82 -47.83 34.93
CA CYS A 236 11.25 -47.59 34.74
C CYS A 236 11.66 -47.60 33.26
N ILE A 237 11.07 -48.46 32.44
CA ILE A 237 11.35 -48.52 31.00
C ILE A 237 10.76 -47.31 30.28
N GLU A 238 9.54 -46.90 30.62
CA GLU A 238 8.92 -45.69 30.08
C GLU A 238 9.71 -44.43 30.44
N LEU A 239 10.26 -44.36 31.65
CA LEU A 239 11.15 -43.28 32.07
C LEU A 239 12.42 -43.23 31.21
N ILE A 240 13.06 -44.39 30.98
CA ILE A 240 14.27 -44.48 30.13
C ILE A 240 13.93 -44.15 28.67
N ASP A 241 12.79 -44.59 28.16
CA ASP A 241 12.34 -44.30 26.79
C ASP A 241 12.04 -42.80 26.59
N LYS A 242 11.42 -42.15 27.58
CA LYS A 242 11.22 -40.69 27.59
C LYS A 242 12.53 -39.92 27.59
N LEU A 243 13.52 -40.35 28.36
CA LEU A 243 14.87 -39.76 28.39
C LEU A 243 15.63 -39.96 27.07
N MET A 244 15.54 -41.15 26.46
CA MET A 244 16.18 -41.43 25.17
C MET A 244 15.53 -40.65 24.03
N THR A 245 14.21 -40.59 24.00
CA THR A 245 13.44 -39.87 22.98
C THR A 245 13.75 -38.38 23.01
N SER A 246 13.80 -37.76 24.19
CA SER A 246 14.15 -36.34 24.31
C SER A 246 15.59 -36.04 23.86
N SER A 247 16.54 -36.95 24.14
CA SER A 247 17.92 -36.82 23.67
C SER A 247 18.01 -36.87 22.14
N ILE A 248 17.25 -37.75 21.47
CA ILE A 248 17.19 -37.79 20.00
C ILE A 248 16.61 -36.49 19.43
N TYR A 249 15.53 -35.96 20.02
CA TYR A 249 14.94 -34.68 19.60
C TYR A 249 15.87 -33.47 19.79
N SER A 250 16.77 -33.47 20.80
CA SER A 250 17.80 -32.43 20.93
C SER A 250 18.86 -32.47 19.84
N ILE A 251 19.22 -33.67 19.36
CA ILE A 251 20.28 -33.83 18.35
C ILE A 251 19.80 -33.34 16.98
N GLU A 252 18.53 -33.50 16.63
CA GLU A 252 17.99 -33.05 15.34
C GLU A 252 17.75 -31.53 15.24
N ASN A 253 17.54 -30.86 16.38
CA ASN A 253 17.13 -29.44 16.41
C ASN A 253 18.23 -28.46 16.85
N ASP A 254 19.46 -28.94 17.07
CA ASP A 254 20.64 -28.13 17.46
C ASP A 254 20.38 -27.18 18.66
N SER A 255 19.43 -27.56 19.51
CA SER A 255 18.97 -26.77 20.64
C SER A 255 19.50 -27.39 21.94
N GLU A 256 20.31 -26.62 22.68
CA GLU A 256 21.07 -27.03 23.88
C GLU A 256 20.25 -27.59 25.07
N THR A 257 18.94 -27.79 24.98
CA THR A 257 18.11 -28.06 26.17
C THR A 257 16.94 -29.02 25.95
N ALA A 258 17.22 -30.34 25.88
CA ALA A 258 16.20 -31.37 26.06
C ALA A 258 16.12 -31.81 27.54
N TRP A 259 15.58 -30.94 28.39
CA TRP A 259 15.28 -31.30 29.78
C TRP A 259 13.94 -32.05 29.83
N VAL A 260 13.93 -33.23 30.45
CA VAL A 260 12.70 -34.01 30.68
C VAL A 260 12.19 -33.71 32.08
N GLU A 261 10.96 -33.19 32.18
CA GLU A 261 10.23 -33.05 33.44
C GLU A 261 9.63 -34.42 33.81
N VAL A 262 10.04 -34.95 34.97
CA VAL A 262 9.55 -36.22 35.50
C VAL A 262 9.04 -35.99 36.92
N ASP A 263 7.84 -36.50 37.20
CA ASP A 263 7.27 -36.63 38.55
C ASP A 263 7.58 -38.07 39.04
N PRO A 264 8.68 -38.30 39.77
CA PRO A 264 9.14 -39.67 40.01
C PRO A 264 8.35 -40.37 41.12
N SER A 265 7.95 -41.62 40.90
CA SER A 265 7.54 -42.51 41.99
C SER A 265 8.71 -42.84 42.93
N GLU A 266 8.45 -43.46 44.08
CA GLU A 266 9.49 -43.81 45.07
C GLU A 266 10.60 -44.71 44.49
N ILE A 267 10.26 -45.57 43.53
CA ILE A 267 11.17 -46.52 42.90
C ILE A 267 11.93 -45.87 41.73
N GLU A 268 11.24 -45.06 40.92
CA GLU A 268 11.89 -44.26 39.87
C GLU A 268 12.89 -43.27 40.48
N SER A 269 12.58 -42.68 41.63
CA SER A 269 13.51 -41.82 42.38
C SER A 269 14.80 -42.54 42.77
N LYS A 270 14.71 -43.82 43.18
CA LYS A 270 15.89 -44.64 43.50
C LYS A 270 16.71 -44.96 42.26
N LEU A 271 16.05 -45.30 41.15
CA LEU A 271 16.71 -45.53 39.87
C LEU A 271 17.39 -44.25 39.35
N ILE A 272 16.71 -43.11 39.42
CA ILE A 272 17.25 -41.80 39.04
C ILE A 272 18.48 -41.46 39.90
N ASN A 273 18.40 -41.65 41.22
CA ASN A 273 19.55 -41.45 42.10
C ASN A 273 20.72 -42.36 41.73
N HIS A 274 20.46 -43.63 41.40
CA HIS A 274 21.51 -44.55 40.95
C HIS A 274 22.10 -44.12 39.60
N LEU A 275 21.31 -43.58 38.67
CA LEU A 275 21.78 -43.06 37.38
C LEU A 275 22.56 -41.74 37.52
N LEU A 276 22.17 -40.88 38.46
CA LEU A 276 22.91 -39.66 38.83
C LEU A 276 24.26 -40.01 39.47
N MET A 277 24.30 -40.97 40.39
CA MET A 277 25.55 -41.39 41.07
C MET A 277 26.56 -42.04 40.12
N ASN A 278 26.10 -42.56 38.97
CA ASN A 278 26.95 -43.14 37.92
C ASN A 278 27.19 -42.18 36.75
N ASP A 279 26.90 -40.88 36.90
CA ASP A 279 27.09 -39.83 35.89
C ASP A 279 26.44 -40.11 34.52
N VAL A 280 25.36 -40.91 34.50
CA VAL A 280 24.61 -41.25 33.27
C VAL A 280 23.62 -40.14 32.91
N ILE A 281 23.09 -39.45 33.92
CA ILE A 281 22.10 -38.39 33.81
C ILE A 281 22.63 -37.15 34.52
N ILE A 282 22.27 -35.96 34.03
CA ILE A 282 22.54 -34.66 34.66
C ILE A 282 21.21 -34.11 35.19
N SER A 283 21.19 -33.70 36.46
CA SER A 283 20.06 -32.97 37.07
C SER A 283 20.33 -31.47 37.05
N ARG A 284 19.32 -30.67 36.70
CA ARG A 284 19.39 -29.20 36.78
C ARG A 284 19.17 -28.70 38.22
N ASP A 285 19.79 -27.57 38.57
CA ASP A 285 19.72 -26.96 39.91
C ASP A 285 18.30 -26.55 40.35
N ASP A 286 17.35 -26.41 39.41
CA ASP A 286 15.94 -26.09 39.66
C ASP A 286 15.10 -27.33 40.10
N SER A 287 15.73 -28.48 40.28
CA SER A 287 15.04 -29.75 40.61
C SER A 287 14.58 -29.81 42.07
N THR A 288 13.30 -30.14 42.29
CA THR A 288 12.70 -30.34 43.63
C THR A 288 12.33 -31.80 43.84
N LYS A 289 12.09 -32.25 45.09
CA LYS A 289 11.75 -33.65 45.39
C LYS A 289 10.50 -34.18 44.66
N GLU A 290 9.64 -33.29 44.19
CA GLU A 290 8.40 -33.63 43.48
C GLU A 290 8.53 -33.52 41.96
N LYS A 291 9.50 -32.73 41.46
CA LYS A 291 9.71 -32.47 40.02
C LYS A 291 11.19 -32.44 39.69
N LEU A 292 11.66 -33.43 38.94
CA LEU A 292 13.04 -33.55 38.51
C LEU A 292 13.16 -33.18 37.02
N PHE A 293 14.08 -32.27 36.71
CA PHE A 293 14.48 -31.97 35.33
C PHE A 293 15.77 -32.74 35.02
N LEU A 294 15.63 -33.78 34.19
CA LEU A 294 16.69 -34.73 33.89
C LEU A 294 17.09 -34.67 32.42
N MET A 295 18.38 -34.80 32.16
CA MET A 295 18.93 -34.91 30.81
C MET A 295 19.94 -36.06 30.76
N LEU A 296 19.86 -36.91 29.73
CA LEU A 296 20.91 -37.90 29.47
C LEU A 296 22.20 -37.18 29.07
N ARG A 297 23.32 -37.61 29.65
CA ARG A 297 24.63 -37.09 29.23
C ARG A 297 24.89 -37.49 27.78
N ASN A 298 25.39 -36.56 26.98
CA ASN A 298 25.81 -36.85 25.61
C ASN A 298 27.02 -37.81 25.64
N PHE A 299 26.79 -39.07 25.35
CA PHE A 299 27.86 -40.03 25.14
C PHE A 299 28.22 -40.04 23.65
N GLY A 300 29.39 -39.47 23.31
CA GLY A 300 29.95 -39.53 21.95
C GLY A 300 29.98 -38.23 21.14
N SER A 301 29.84 -37.05 21.75
CA SER A 301 30.03 -35.77 21.05
C SER A 301 31.49 -35.28 20.96
N GLU A 302 32.46 -36.10 21.38
CA GLU A 302 33.89 -35.87 21.10
C GLU A 302 34.41 -37.02 20.22
N PHE A 303 34.17 -36.93 18.92
CA PHE A 303 35.07 -37.32 17.82
C PHE A 303 34.57 -36.75 16.49
#